data_AF-A0A813EA91-F1
#
_entry.id   AF-A0A813EA91-F1
#
_cell.length_a   1.000
_cell.length_b   1.000
_cell.length_c   1.000
_cell.angle_alpha   90.00
_cell.angle_beta   90.00
_cell.angle_gamma   90.00
#
_symmetry.space_group_name_H-M   'P 1'
#
loop_
_entity.id
_entity.type
_entity.pdbx_description
1 polymer ?
#
loop_
_entity_poly.entity_id
_entity_poly.type
_entity_poly.pdbx_seq_one_letter_code
_entity_poly.pdbx_strand_id
1 'polypeptide(L)'
;MLARTYDTAPLVMQSILEAAESQTVEEDHDNNNDNKPNKQTNKLTRASTTTTVQSQQQKGIPESIVARHLEGDGTLDAFKQMSPEQQQVFARTHLQSLKQVSRVVRMVGSVFLLMLGTGYVVLQVMAADHELAQLLLGFLFLGFCFFFVFLYVSFRRLVNAMSDWCYEMPVFRLAVSVAQSDVARSVFLFFFLPLVPVVFSLSWANQMIRRCRGLYKTIPAAASKPASTGLDSRSLSKSGVDIEDIDLAINPQNSCLTERVMSQVRTMQSWNWLDIILNLYIIGICMVMFTLSPRLLNVLLAWLNSALANLNFFVVILSVLCVGVLCFMLPPVPGVPVYVFAGIVIPQTCPYGFEIGCVVAIGVGFVLKTLACAVQQKCIGEVMGMNIKIRRQVGVNKPFIRAIEAVLRRQGTGMLWLLLLLLLLLLLLILLLLLLLLFFAVVGDVFVAIVAVIVVLGMSTGKVAILCGGPDWPSFVQLVVVRIQDNNNNKSNINNNNNNHNNKKQLLLLLFILLLFLLLSFILSPKCIEGPLPCWREF
;
A
#
# COMPACT_ATOMS: atom_id res chain seq x y z
N MET A 1 -30.05 -19.38 -2.27
CA MET A 1 -28.99 -19.86 -1.37
C MET A 1 -27.93 -18.81 -1.06
N LEU A 2 -27.36 -18.09 -2.04
CA LEU A 2 -26.36 -17.03 -1.81
C LEU A 2 -26.84 -15.80 -1.00
N ALA A 3 -28.16 -15.57 -0.86
CA ALA A 3 -28.70 -14.48 -0.05
C ALA A 3 -28.73 -14.78 1.47
N ARG A 4 -28.74 -16.07 1.89
CA ARG A 4 -28.78 -16.43 3.33
C ARG A 4 -27.41 -16.36 4.02
N THR A 5 -26.33 -16.36 3.26
CA THR A 5 -24.96 -16.27 3.79
C THR A 5 -24.52 -14.84 4.12
N TYR A 6 -25.21 -13.82 3.59
CA TYR A 6 -24.85 -12.41 3.82
C TYR A 6 -25.40 -11.83 5.12
N ASP A 7 -26.55 -12.32 5.61
CA ASP A 7 -27.17 -11.79 6.84
C ASP A 7 -26.52 -12.30 8.15
N THR A 8 -25.69 -13.34 8.08
CA THR A 8 -25.07 -13.96 9.28
C THR A 8 -23.66 -13.45 9.56
N ALA A 9 -22.97 -12.84 8.60
CA ALA A 9 -21.62 -12.32 8.77
C ALA A 9 -21.49 -11.20 9.85
N PRO A 10 -22.43 -10.24 9.98
CA PRO A 10 -22.35 -9.21 11.01
C PRO A 10 -22.53 -9.78 12.43
N LEU A 11 -23.42 -10.77 12.58
CA LEU A 11 -23.73 -11.44 13.85
C LEU A 11 -22.56 -12.30 14.35
N VAL A 12 -21.80 -12.91 13.44
CA VAL A 12 -20.59 -13.66 13.78
C VAL A 12 -19.45 -12.73 14.20
N MET A 13 -19.32 -11.56 13.56
CA MET A 13 -18.30 -10.58 13.95
C MET A 13 -18.61 -9.95 15.33
N GLN A 14 -19.89 -9.71 15.61
CA GLN A 14 -20.35 -9.15 16.88
C GLN A 14 -20.19 -10.13 18.05
N SER A 15 -20.46 -11.42 17.84
CA SER A 15 -20.21 -12.46 18.87
C SER A 15 -18.72 -12.72 19.11
N ILE A 16 -17.85 -12.52 18.11
CA ILE A 16 -16.38 -12.58 18.29
C ILE A 16 -15.88 -11.36 19.08
N LEU A 17 -16.44 -10.17 18.86
CA LEU A 17 -16.10 -8.96 19.62
C LEU A 17 -16.56 -9.04 21.08
N GLU A 18 -17.78 -9.52 21.34
CA GLU A 18 -18.29 -9.75 22.70
C GLU A 18 -17.48 -10.82 23.46
N ALA A 19 -17.03 -11.86 22.75
CA ALA A 19 -16.16 -12.88 23.33
C ALA A 19 -14.74 -12.36 23.63
N ALA A 20 -14.27 -11.35 22.89
CA ALA A 20 -12.96 -10.73 23.11
C ALA A 20 -12.99 -9.72 24.27
N GLU A 21 -14.05 -8.91 24.39
CA GLU A 21 -14.24 -7.99 25.53
C GLU A 21 -14.42 -8.72 26.86
N SER A 22 -15.00 -9.92 26.82
CA SER A 22 -15.17 -10.76 28.01
C SER A 22 -13.84 -11.33 28.56
N GLN A 23 -12.76 -11.32 27.78
CA GLN A 23 -11.47 -11.91 28.17
C GLN A 23 -10.46 -10.89 28.73
N THR A 24 -10.70 -9.59 28.54
CA THR A 24 -9.81 -8.52 29.05
C THR A 24 -10.05 -8.13 30.51
N VAL A 25 -11.05 -8.73 31.18
CA VAL A 25 -11.43 -8.37 32.56
C VAL A 25 -10.83 -9.34 33.62
N GLU A 26 -10.17 -10.43 33.21
CA GLU A 26 -9.80 -11.53 34.13
C GLU A 26 -8.28 -11.71 34.35
N GLU A 27 -7.45 -10.72 33.98
CA GLU A 27 -6.03 -10.67 34.34
C GLU A 27 -5.76 -9.44 35.23
N ASP A 28 -6.23 -9.45 36.48
CA ASP A 28 -5.68 -8.63 37.57
C ASP A 28 -6.29 -9.05 38.92
N HIS A 29 -5.82 -10.16 39.48
CA HIS A 29 -5.68 -10.35 40.94
C HIS A 29 -5.09 -11.73 41.22
N ASP A 30 -3.76 -11.78 41.40
CA ASP A 30 -3.15 -12.71 42.34
C ASP A 30 -1.75 -12.22 42.67
N ASN A 31 -1.65 -11.50 43.79
CA ASN A 31 -0.39 -11.42 44.51
C ASN A 31 -0.60 -11.11 45.99
N ASN A 32 0.17 -11.83 46.77
CA ASN A 32 0.59 -11.55 48.14
C ASN A 32 -0.25 -12.13 49.29
N ASN A 33 0.23 -13.25 49.85
CA ASN A 33 0.12 -13.46 51.28
C ASN A 33 1.29 -14.32 51.80
N ASP A 34 2.32 -13.61 52.26
CA ASP A 34 3.32 -14.10 53.20
C ASP A 34 2.67 -14.34 54.57
N ASN A 35 2.82 -15.54 55.15
CA ASN A 35 2.87 -15.64 56.61
C ASN A 35 3.64 -16.86 57.13
N LYS A 36 4.41 -16.56 58.18
CA LYS A 36 5.45 -17.33 58.90
C LYS A 36 4.95 -18.61 59.61
N PRO A 37 5.89 -19.47 60.07
CA PRO A 37 5.59 -20.78 60.63
C PRO A 37 5.32 -20.70 62.14
N ASN A 38 4.45 -21.58 62.65
CA ASN A 38 4.52 -21.93 64.06
C ASN A 38 4.21 -23.42 64.32
N LYS A 39 4.90 -23.91 65.35
CA LYS A 39 5.08 -25.30 65.77
C LYS A 39 3.85 -25.89 66.48
N GLN A 40 3.82 -27.22 66.39
CA GLN A 40 3.43 -28.22 67.41
C GLN A 40 1.98 -28.71 67.57
N THR A 41 1.91 -30.04 67.43
CA THR A 41 1.21 -31.04 68.25
C THR A 41 -0.24 -31.44 67.96
N ASN A 42 -0.34 -32.75 67.68
CA ASN A 42 -1.28 -33.75 68.21
C ASN A 42 -2.46 -34.24 67.35
N LYS A 43 -2.46 -35.58 67.27
CA LYS A 43 -3.57 -36.53 67.26
C LYS A 43 -4.50 -36.57 66.04
N LEU A 44 -4.29 -37.66 65.28
CA LEU A 44 -5.24 -38.78 65.17
C LEU A 44 -6.72 -38.36 65.05
N THR A 45 -7.29 -38.43 63.84
CA THR A 45 -8.48 -39.26 63.53
C THR A 45 -8.73 -39.28 62.03
N ARG A 46 -8.97 -40.50 61.55
CA ARG A 46 -9.42 -40.95 60.24
C ARG A 46 -10.74 -40.30 59.82
N ALA A 47 -10.80 -39.69 58.63
CA ALA A 47 -12.03 -39.59 57.86
C ALA A 47 -11.72 -39.36 56.37
N SER A 48 -12.24 -40.25 55.53
CA SER A 48 -12.26 -40.16 54.08
C SER A 48 -12.86 -38.82 53.64
N THR A 49 -12.17 -38.11 52.75
CA THR A 49 -12.77 -37.01 51.99
C THR A 49 -12.48 -37.22 50.53
N THR A 50 -13.54 -37.60 49.84
CA THR A 50 -13.71 -37.76 48.41
C THR A 50 -13.06 -36.60 47.65
N THR A 51 -12.09 -36.94 46.80
CA THR A 51 -11.47 -36.04 45.84
C THR A 51 -12.45 -35.79 44.69
N THR A 52 -13.41 -34.90 44.88
CA THR A 52 -14.23 -34.34 43.80
C THR A 52 -13.48 -33.18 43.18
N VAL A 53 -12.48 -33.47 42.36
CA VAL A 53 -11.71 -32.46 41.62
C VAL A 53 -12.48 -32.08 40.35
N GLN A 54 -12.98 -30.84 40.37
CA GLN A 54 -13.13 -29.92 39.23
C GLN A 54 -13.51 -30.54 37.87
N SER A 55 -14.81 -30.77 37.67
CA SER A 55 -15.40 -31.03 36.34
C SER A 55 -16.40 -29.94 35.90
N GLN A 56 -16.38 -28.76 36.53
CA GLN A 56 -17.30 -27.66 36.22
C GLN A 56 -16.54 -26.37 35.90
N GLN A 57 -16.12 -26.24 34.64
CA GLN A 57 -16.19 -25.03 33.81
C GLN A 57 -15.33 -25.16 32.53
N GLN A 58 -15.34 -26.32 31.89
CA GLN A 58 -14.90 -26.38 30.49
C GLN A 58 -16.07 -25.97 29.61
N LYS A 59 -16.25 -24.65 29.47
CA LYS A 59 -17.13 -24.02 28.49
C LYS A 59 -16.78 -24.64 27.13
N GLY A 60 -17.66 -25.50 26.63
CA GLY A 60 -17.39 -26.38 25.49
C GLY A 60 -16.73 -25.61 24.36
N ILE A 61 -15.53 -26.03 23.97
CA ILE A 61 -14.87 -25.53 22.77
C ILE A 61 -15.86 -25.76 21.63
N PRO A 62 -16.25 -24.74 20.85
CA PRO A 62 -17.27 -24.89 19.83
C PRO A 62 -16.79 -25.90 18.78
N GLU A 63 -17.32 -27.12 18.86
CA GLU A 63 -17.06 -28.23 17.91
C GLU A 63 -17.24 -27.79 16.45
N SER A 64 -18.07 -26.77 16.23
CA SER A 64 -18.38 -26.18 14.93
C SER A 64 -17.19 -25.54 14.20
N ILE A 65 -16.11 -25.16 14.89
CA ILE A 65 -14.91 -24.58 14.25
C ILE A 65 -14.01 -25.68 13.68
N VAL A 66 -13.77 -26.74 14.47
CA VAL A 66 -12.91 -27.87 14.05
C VAL A 66 -13.61 -28.68 12.96
N ALA A 67 -14.92 -28.90 13.09
CA ALA A 67 -15.71 -29.64 12.10
C ALA A 67 -15.67 -28.97 10.71
N ARG A 68 -15.78 -27.63 10.63
CA ARG A 68 -15.72 -26.91 9.35
C ARG A 68 -14.36 -27.01 8.67
N HIS A 69 -13.28 -27.13 9.42
CA HIS A 69 -11.94 -27.26 8.84
C HIS A 69 -11.69 -28.68 8.31
N LEU A 70 -12.26 -29.70 8.95
CA LEU A 70 -12.10 -31.10 8.55
C LEU A 70 -13.02 -31.53 7.40
N GLU A 71 -14.07 -30.76 7.12
CA GLU A 71 -15.06 -31.04 6.06
C GLU A 71 -14.46 -30.96 4.64
N GLY A 72 -13.33 -30.26 4.46
CA GLY A 72 -12.66 -30.11 3.16
C GLY A 72 -11.73 -31.27 2.74
N ASP A 73 -11.14 -31.99 3.70
CA ASP A 73 -10.04 -32.91 3.43
C ASP A 73 -10.44 -34.40 3.40
N GLY A 74 -11.73 -34.71 3.55
CA GLY A 74 -12.21 -36.09 3.74
C GLY A 74 -11.78 -36.71 5.09
N THR A 75 -11.10 -35.93 5.94
CA THR A 75 -10.65 -36.32 7.28
C THR A 75 -11.76 -36.24 8.31
N LEU A 76 -12.90 -35.62 7.98
CA LEU A 76 -14.07 -35.54 8.85
C LEU A 76 -14.58 -36.92 9.27
N ASP A 77 -14.55 -37.91 8.38
CA ASP A 77 -15.00 -39.26 8.70
C ASP A 77 -14.02 -39.98 9.62
N ALA A 78 -12.71 -39.78 9.42
CA ALA A 78 -11.69 -40.27 10.34
C ALA A 78 -11.80 -39.60 11.72
N PHE A 79 -12.12 -38.31 11.79
CA PHE A 79 -12.35 -37.60 13.04
C PHE A 79 -13.62 -38.08 13.75
N LYS A 80 -14.72 -38.32 13.01
CA LYS A 80 -15.96 -38.89 13.57
C LYS A 80 -15.77 -40.32 14.09
N GLN A 81 -14.83 -41.08 13.52
CA GLN A 81 -14.49 -42.43 13.99
C GLN A 81 -13.58 -42.42 15.22
N MET A 82 -12.93 -41.31 15.57
CA MET A 82 -12.14 -41.20 16.78
C MET A 82 -13.03 -41.18 18.02
N SER A 83 -12.56 -41.79 19.11
CA SER A 83 -13.22 -41.69 20.42
C SER A 83 -13.32 -40.22 20.87
N PRO A 84 -14.34 -39.85 21.66
CA PRO A 84 -14.52 -38.46 22.10
C PRO A 84 -13.29 -37.89 22.84
N GLU A 85 -12.54 -38.74 23.56
CA GLU A 85 -11.29 -38.34 24.20
C GLU A 85 -10.20 -37.96 23.16
N GLN A 86 -10.05 -38.76 22.10
CA GLN A 86 -9.11 -38.48 21.01
C GLN A 86 -9.48 -37.22 20.24
N GLN A 87 -10.78 -36.98 20.01
CA GLN A 87 -11.27 -35.76 19.36
C GLN A 87 -10.90 -34.50 20.18
N GLN A 88 -11.03 -34.55 21.51
CA GLN A 88 -10.61 -33.45 22.39
C GLN A 88 -9.10 -33.24 22.37
N VAL A 89 -8.30 -34.31 22.40
CA VAL A 89 -6.83 -34.21 22.32
C VAL A 89 -6.39 -33.61 20.98
N PHE A 90 -7.02 -34.03 19.88
CA PHE A 90 -6.76 -33.48 18.56
C PHE A 90 -7.12 -31.99 18.49
N ALA A 91 -8.31 -31.60 18.97
CA ALA A 91 -8.77 -30.22 18.99
C ALA A 91 -7.83 -29.31 19.81
N ARG A 92 -7.38 -29.77 20.99
CA ARG A 92 -6.41 -29.03 21.81
C ARG A 92 -5.06 -28.86 21.10
N THR A 93 -4.56 -29.92 20.46
CA THR A 93 -3.30 -29.89 19.71
C THR A 93 -3.37 -28.94 18.51
N HIS A 94 -4.49 -28.96 17.78
CA HIS A 94 -4.74 -28.05 16.66
C HIS A 94 -4.84 -26.59 17.13
N LEU A 95 -5.56 -26.33 18.22
CA LEU A 95 -5.67 -24.99 18.79
C LEU A 95 -4.33 -24.44 19.28
N GLN A 96 -3.48 -25.27 19.87
CA GLN A 96 -2.13 -24.89 20.27
C GLN A 96 -1.26 -24.54 19.06
N SER A 97 -1.37 -25.31 17.98
CA SER A 97 -0.68 -25.05 16.71
C SER A 97 -1.12 -23.72 16.10
N LEU A 98 -2.44 -23.45 16.09
CA LEU A 98 -2.99 -22.16 15.65
C LEU A 98 -2.52 -20.99 16.52
N LYS A 99 -2.45 -21.16 17.85
CA LYS A 99 -1.91 -20.14 18.76
C LYS A 99 -0.42 -19.88 18.50
N GLN A 100 0.36 -20.89 18.16
CA GLN A 100 1.77 -20.72 17.80
C GLN A 100 1.91 -19.98 16.47
N VAL A 101 1.14 -20.37 15.46
CA VAL A 101 1.11 -19.67 14.16
C VAL A 101 0.68 -18.21 14.34
N SER A 102 -0.36 -17.95 15.13
CA SER A 102 -0.81 -16.59 15.41
C SER A 102 0.28 -15.73 16.08
N ARG A 103 1.02 -16.29 17.06
CA ARG A 103 2.15 -15.59 17.69
C ARG A 103 3.26 -15.27 16.69
N VAL A 104 3.60 -16.22 15.82
CA VAL A 104 4.60 -16.04 14.75
C VAL A 104 4.15 -14.94 13.78
N VAL A 105 2.90 -14.99 13.32
CA VAL A 105 2.35 -13.99 12.39
C VAL A 105 2.32 -12.60 13.02
N ARG A 106 1.97 -12.48 14.31
CA ARG A 106 2.03 -11.20 15.05
C ARG A 106 3.45 -10.67 15.14
N MET A 107 4.42 -11.51 15.49
CA MET A 107 5.84 -11.12 15.58
C MET A 107 6.37 -10.67 14.21
N VAL A 108 6.13 -11.44 13.16
CA VAL A 108 6.54 -11.09 11.78
C VAL A 108 5.85 -9.80 11.33
N GLY A 109 4.56 -9.65 11.63
CA GLY A 109 3.80 -8.43 11.35
C GLY A 109 4.34 -7.20 12.06
N SER A 110 4.73 -7.32 13.33
CA SER A 110 5.36 -6.23 14.09
C SER A 110 6.72 -5.82 13.51
N VAL A 111 7.58 -6.78 13.14
CA VAL A 111 8.86 -6.47 12.49
C VAL A 111 8.63 -5.80 11.13
N PHE A 112 7.65 -6.27 10.37
CA PHE A 112 7.29 -5.67 9.08
C PHE A 112 6.81 -4.22 9.23
N LEU A 113 5.95 -3.93 10.22
CA LEU A 113 5.50 -2.57 10.52
C LEU A 113 6.65 -1.67 10.96
N LEU A 114 7.58 -2.17 11.78
CA LEU A 114 8.79 -1.43 12.17
C LEU A 114 9.64 -1.10 10.94
N MET A 115 9.85 -2.06 10.03
CA MET A 115 10.59 -1.79 8.79
C MET A 115 9.90 -0.75 7.91
N LEU A 116 8.57 -0.81 7.76
CA LEU A 116 7.82 0.22 7.03
C LEU A 116 7.97 1.60 7.69
N GLY A 117 7.95 1.67 9.02
CA GLY A 117 8.21 2.89 9.78
C GLY A 117 9.61 3.45 9.54
N THR A 118 10.64 2.60 9.61
CA THR A 118 12.03 3.01 9.30
C THR A 118 12.16 3.49 7.85
N GLY A 119 11.55 2.80 6.90
CA GLY A 119 11.52 3.21 5.50
C GLY A 119 10.86 4.58 5.30
N TYR A 120 9.75 4.85 6.00
CA TYR A 120 9.08 6.15 5.97
C TYR A 120 9.96 7.27 6.51
N VAL A 121 10.62 7.06 7.66
CA VAL A 121 11.53 8.05 8.25
C VAL A 121 12.69 8.36 7.30
N VAL A 122 13.27 7.33 6.67
CA VAL A 122 14.36 7.56 5.70
C VAL A 122 13.89 8.27 4.45
N LEU A 123 12.69 7.98 3.94
CA LEU A 123 12.09 8.74 2.84
C LEU A 123 11.91 10.22 3.20
N GLN A 124 11.58 10.55 4.45
CA GLN A 124 11.55 11.95 4.89
C GLN A 124 12.95 12.56 4.96
N VAL A 125 13.94 11.83 5.47
CA VAL A 125 15.34 12.30 5.51
C VAL A 125 15.91 12.52 4.11
N MET A 126 15.48 11.74 3.10
CA MET A 126 15.85 11.97 1.70
C MET A 126 15.43 13.34 1.15
N ALA A 127 14.45 13.99 1.75
CA ALA A 127 14.06 15.32 1.35
C ALA A 127 15.06 16.40 1.81
N ALA A 128 15.94 16.10 2.77
CA ALA A 128 16.83 17.07 3.39
C ALA A 128 18.26 17.09 2.81
N ASP A 129 18.82 15.94 2.39
CA ASP A 129 20.16 15.88 1.81
C ASP A 129 20.32 14.70 0.83
N HIS A 130 20.86 14.94 -0.36
CA HIS A 130 20.69 14.01 -1.49
C HIS A 130 21.67 12.83 -1.50
N GLU A 131 22.92 12.98 -1.05
CA GLU A 131 23.92 11.91 -1.19
C GLU A 131 23.86 10.88 -0.05
N LEU A 132 23.95 11.33 1.20
CA LEU A 132 23.90 10.45 2.37
C LEU A 132 22.57 9.67 2.42
N ALA A 133 21.48 10.32 2.05
CA ALA A 133 20.17 9.69 2.08
C ALA A 133 20.00 8.63 0.98
N GLN A 134 20.63 8.80 -0.19
CA GLN A 134 20.65 7.74 -1.21
C GLN A 134 21.43 6.51 -0.74
N LEU A 135 22.58 6.70 -0.08
CA LEU A 135 23.35 5.60 0.50
C LEU A 135 22.56 4.88 1.60
N LEU A 136 21.95 5.65 2.51
CA LEU A 136 21.12 5.11 3.59
C LEU A 136 19.88 4.37 3.05
N LEU A 137 19.20 4.93 2.05
CA LEU A 137 18.07 4.29 1.39
C LEU A 137 18.50 2.99 0.71
N GLY A 138 19.64 3.00 0.00
CA GLY A 138 20.19 1.81 -0.64
C GLY A 138 20.49 0.70 0.37
N PHE A 139 21.11 1.05 1.50
CA PHE A 139 21.40 0.11 2.58
C PHE A 139 20.14 -0.47 3.21
N LEU A 140 19.15 0.36 3.53
CA LEU A 140 17.88 -0.10 4.10
C LEU A 140 17.08 -0.93 3.11
N PHE A 141 17.05 -0.54 1.84
CA PHE A 141 16.39 -1.32 0.79
C PHE A 141 17.01 -2.71 0.68
N LEU A 142 18.35 -2.81 0.67
CA LEU A 142 19.04 -4.09 0.66
C LEU A 142 18.72 -4.93 1.91
N GLY A 143 18.72 -4.30 3.09
CA GLY A 143 18.33 -4.95 4.35
C GLY A 143 16.88 -5.47 4.31
N PHE A 144 15.96 -4.70 3.73
CA PHE A 144 14.57 -5.11 3.55
C PHE A 144 14.46 -6.28 2.58
N CYS A 145 15.11 -6.22 1.43
CA CYS A 145 15.15 -7.32 0.47
C CYS A 145 15.68 -8.60 1.12
N PHE A 146 16.77 -8.52 1.88
CA PHE A 146 17.33 -9.67 2.60
C PHE A 146 16.33 -10.22 3.62
N PHE A 147 15.69 -9.36 4.39
CA PHE A 147 14.68 -9.76 5.37
C PHE A 147 13.46 -10.43 4.70
N PHE A 148 12.97 -9.92 3.58
CA PHE A 148 11.89 -10.55 2.81
C PHE A 148 12.28 -11.95 2.30
N VAL A 149 13.49 -12.10 1.77
CA VAL A 149 14.00 -13.42 1.35
C VAL A 149 14.10 -14.36 2.54
N PHE A 150 14.62 -13.88 3.67
CA PHE A 150 14.68 -14.65 4.91
C PHE A 150 13.30 -15.08 5.41
N LEU A 151 12.32 -14.18 5.42
CA LEU A 151 10.94 -14.49 5.79
C LEU A 151 10.34 -15.54 4.84
N TYR A 152 10.50 -15.36 3.53
CA TYR A 152 9.98 -16.29 2.55
C TYR A 152 10.59 -17.68 2.71
N VAL A 153 11.91 -17.78 2.91
CA VAL A 153 12.61 -19.06 3.10
C VAL A 153 12.21 -19.71 4.43
N SER A 154 12.23 -18.96 5.53
CA SER A 154 11.96 -19.47 6.88
C SER A 154 10.51 -19.93 7.03
N PHE A 155 9.57 -19.22 6.41
CA PHE A 155 8.14 -19.50 6.50
C PHE A 155 7.60 -20.22 5.28
N ARG A 156 8.44 -20.74 4.37
CA ARG A 156 7.97 -21.38 3.14
C ARG A 156 6.91 -22.46 3.38
N ARG A 157 7.11 -23.30 4.41
CA ARG A 157 6.14 -24.35 4.78
C ARG A 157 4.82 -23.76 5.28
N LEU A 158 4.90 -22.70 6.10
CA LEU A 158 3.72 -22.01 6.62
C LEU A 158 2.96 -21.29 5.51
N VAL A 159 3.67 -20.60 4.61
CA VAL A 159 3.09 -19.91 3.46
C VAL A 159 2.37 -20.90 2.55
N ASN A 160 2.96 -22.07 2.28
CA ASN A 160 2.30 -23.10 1.49
C ASN A 160 1.00 -23.59 2.15
N ALA A 161 1.03 -23.89 3.46
CA ALA A 161 -0.16 -24.32 4.20
C ALA A 161 -1.23 -23.21 4.29
N MET A 162 -0.81 -21.95 4.46
CA MET A 162 -1.71 -20.81 4.50
C MET A 162 -2.24 -20.43 3.12
N SER A 163 -1.53 -20.77 2.03
CA SER A 163 -1.92 -20.39 0.68
C SER A 163 -3.32 -20.90 0.35
N ASP A 164 -3.61 -22.16 0.67
CA ASP A 164 -4.91 -22.78 0.38
C ASP A 164 -6.03 -22.07 1.14
N TRP A 165 -5.82 -21.79 2.43
CA TRP A 165 -6.75 -21.01 3.24
C TRP A 165 -6.89 -19.56 2.75
N CYS A 166 -5.79 -18.93 2.37
CA CYS A 166 -5.79 -17.58 1.82
C CYS A 166 -6.57 -17.54 0.51
N TYR A 167 -6.51 -18.56 -0.34
CA TYR A 167 -7.33 -18.63 -1.56
C TYR A 167 -8.84 -18.62 -1.31
N GLU A 168 -9.30 -18.98 -0.11
CA GLU A 168 -10.71 -18.84 0.26
C GLU A 168 -11.09 -17.40 0.62
N MET A 169 -10.13 -16.57 1.02
CA MET A 169 -10.40 -15.19 1.38
C MET A 169 -10.72 -14.31 0.16
N PRO A 170 -11.83 -13.54 0.19
CA PRO A 170 -12.20 -12.67 -0.93
C PRO A 170 -11.14 -11.59 -1.21
N VAL A 171 -10.44 -11.11 -0.16
CA VAL A 171 -9.37 -10.12 -0.29
C VAL A 171 -8.17 -10.69 -1.04
N PHE A 172 -7.78 -11.93 -0.73
CA PHE A 172 -6.65 -12.57 -1.40
C PHE A 172 -6.98 -12.93 -2.84
N ARG A 173 -8.22 -13.38 -3.14
CA ARG A 173 -8.69 -13.56 -4.51
C ARG A 173 -8.61 -12.27 -5.33
N LEU A 174 -8.99 -11.14 -4.73
CA LEU A 174 -8.83 -9.84 -5.37
C LEU A 174 -7.35 -9.50 -5.59
N ALA A 175 -6.49 -9.74 -4.59
CA ALA A 175 -5.05 -9.50 -4.70
C ALA A 175 -4.40 -10.36 -5.80
N VAL A 176 -4.74 -11.65 -5.87
CA VAL A 176 -4.28 -12.56 -6.93
C VAL A 176 -4.79 -12.10 -8.30
N SER A 177 -6.07 -11.71 -8.40
CA SER A 177 -6.63 -11.18 -9.65
C SER A 177 -5.92 -9.90 -10.10
N VAL A 178 -5.58 -9.00 -9.18
CA VAL A 178 -4.79 -7.80 -9.47
C VAL A 178 -3.36 -8.17 -9.87
N ALA A 179 -2.71 -9.09 -9.16
CA ALA A 179 -1.35 -9.54 -9.47
C ALA A 179 -1.26 -10.27 -10.82
N GLN A 180 -2.33 -10.93 -11.24
CA GLN A 180 -2.44 -11.59 -12.55
C GLN A 180 -2.82 -10.63 -13.69
N SER A 181 -3.15 -9.36 -13.38
CA SER A 181 -3.45 -8.38 -14.41
C SER A 181 -2.21 -8.02 -15.25
N ASP A 182 -2.41 -7.72 -16.53
CA ASP A 182 -1.31 -7.36 -17.43
C ASP A 182 -0.60 -6.08 -16.99
N VAL A 183 -1.31 -5.14 -16.36
CA VAL A 183 -0.72 -3.95 -15.74
C VAL A 183 0.23 -4.34 -14.61
N ALA A 184 -0.19 -5.24 -13.70
CA ALA A 184 0.68 -5.70 -12.61
C ALA A 184 1.90 -6.47 -13.14
N ARG A 185 1.73 -7.32 -14.16
CA ARG A 185 2.84 -7.99 -14.87
C ARG A 185 3.80 -6.99 -15.50
N SER A 186 3.29 -5.91 -16.08
CA SER A 186 4.09 -4.85 -16.69
C SER A 186 4.88 -4.05 -15.64
N VAL A 187 4.24 -3.71 -14.51
CA VAL A 187 4.92 -3.08 -13.36
C VAL A 187 6.01 -4.00 -12.82
N PHE A 188 5.71 -5.29 -12.65
CA PHE A 188 6.69 -6.27 -12.22
C PHE A 188 7.86 -6.35 -13.20
N LEU A 189 7.59 -6.48 -14.50
CA LEU A 189 8.64 -6.49 -15.50
C LEU A 189 9.45 -5.19 -15.47
N PHE A 190 8.83 -4.01 -15.37
CA PHE A 190 9.55 -2.73 -15.32
C PHE A 190 10.64 -2.70 -14.23
N PHE A 191 10.33 -3.14 -13.02
CA PHE A 191 11.28 -3.13 -11.90
C PHE A 191 12.27 -4.29 -11.94
N PHE A 192 11.85 -5.48 -12.41
CA PHE A 192 12.66 -6.70 -12.34
C PHE A 192 13.37 -7.05 -13.66
N LEU A 193 13.13 -6.32 -14.76
CA LEU A 193 13.78 -6.55 -16.05
C LEU A 193 15.32 -6.55 -15.95
N PRO A 194 15.96 -5.63 -15.19
CA PRO A 194 17.42 -5.65 -15.02
C PRO A 194 17.95 -6.91 -14.34
N LEU A 195 17.12 -7.61 -13.55
CA LEU A 195 17.48 -8.83 -12.83
C LEU A 195 17.30 -10.10 -13.67
N VAL A 196 16.55 -10.03 -14.77
CA VAL A 196 16.27 -11.17 -15.64
C VAL A 196 17.54 -11.84 -16.18
N PRO A 197 18.55 -11.12 -16.71
CA PRO A 197 19.81 -11.73 -17.16
C PRO A 197 20.56 -12.46 -16.04
N VAL A 198 20.50 -11.92 -14.81
CA VAL A 198 21.15 -12.53 -13.63
C VAL A 198 20.47 -13.84 -13.26
N VAL A 199 19.13 -13.85 -13.22
CA VAL A 199 18.35 -15.07 -12.94
C VAL A 199 18.58 -16.15 -14.01
N PHE A 200 18.61 -15.77 -15.29
CA PHE A 200 18.92 -16.71 -16.37
C PHE A 200 20.35 -17.25 -16.27
N SER A 201 21.33 -16.41 -15.98
CA SER A 201 22.72 -16.82 -15.82
C SER A 201 22.90 -17.78 -14.64
N LEU A 202 22.26 -17.50 -13.51
CA LEU A 202 22.27 -18.38 -12.33
C LEU A 202 21.55 -19.71 -12.61
N SER A 203 20.43 -19.68 -13.34
CA SER A 203 19.72 -20.89 -13.74
C SER A 203 20.57 -21.76 -14.69
N TRP A 204 21.22 -21.13 -15.65
CA TRP A 204 22.13 -21.80 -16.57
C TRP A 204 23.34 -22.42 -15.84
N ALA A 205 24.01 -21.65 -14.97
CA ALA A 205 25.11 -22.15 -14.15
C ALA A 205 24.69 -23.33 -13.26
N ASN A 206 23.53 -23.24 -12.61
CA ASN A 206 22.98 -24.33 -11.81
C ASN A 206 22.70 -25.58 -12.67
N GLN A 207 22.19 -25.40 -13.89
CA GLN A 207 21.94 -26.51 -14.81
C GLN A 207 23.25 -27.16 -15.28
N MET A 208 24.30 -26.37 -15.55
CA MET A 208 25.64 -26.88 -15.84
C MET A 208 26.20 -27.70 -14.69
N ILE A 209 26.12 -27.19 -13.45
CA ILE A 209 26.58 -27.92 -12.26
C ILE A 209 25.83 -29.25 -12.11
N ARG A 210 24.51 -29.26 -12.37
CA ARG A 210 23.72 -30.51 -12.36
C ARG A 210 24.16 -31.50 -13.44
N ARG A 211 24.53 -31.02 -14.63
CA ARG A 211 25.08 -31.85 -15.72
C ARG A 211 26.42 -32.44 -15.31
N CYS A 212 27.32 -31.62 -14.79
CA CYS A 212 28.64 -32.08 -14.32
C CYS A 212 28.55 -33.10 -13.18
N ARG A 213 27.55 -32.99 -12.28
CA ARG A 213 27.35 -33.94 -11.17
C ARG A 213 26.65 -35.24 -11.58
N GLY A 214 26.22 -35.39 -12.84
CA GLY A 214 25.48 -36.57 -13.28
C GLY A 214 24.14 -36.77 -12.58
N LEU A 215 23.54 -35.71 -12.03
CA LEU A 215 22.29 -35.79 -11.25
C LEU A 215 21.03 -35.95 -12.11
N TYR A 216 21.18 -36.06 -13.44
CA TYR A 216 20.10 -36.52 -14.30
C TYR A 216 19.93 -38.01 -14.08
N LYS A 217 19.28 -38.39 -12.98
CA LYS A 217 18.66 -39.71 -12.88
C LYS A 217 17.71 -39.79 -14.05
N THR A 218 18.05 -40.61 -15.03
CA THR A 218 17.14 -41.12 -16.05
C THR A 218 15.88 -41.52 -15.30
N ILE A 219 14.80 -40.75 -15.44
CA ILE A 219 13.48 -41.22 -15.02
C ILE A 219 13.33 -42.53 -15.79
N PRO A 220 13.33 -43.69 -15.13
CA PRO A 220 13.29 -44.96 -15.85
C PRO A 220 12.05 -44.90 -16.72
N ALA A 221 12.20 -45.08 -18.03
CA ALA A 221 11.10 -45.11 -19.00
C ALA A 221 10.13 -46.30 -18.78
N ALA A 222 10.10 -46.86 -17.57
CA ALA A 222 9.53 -48.15 -17.23
C ALA A 222 8.04 -48.12 -16.84
N ALA A 223 7.38 -46.95 -16.82
CA ALA A 223 5.97 -46.85 -16.41
C ALA A 223 5.00 -46.49 -17.56
N SER A 224 5.49 -46.32 -18.80
CA SER A 224 4.63 -46.10 -19.97
C SER A 224 4.52 -47.34 -20.86
N LYS A 225 4.51 -48.55 -20.28
CA LYS A 225 3.83 -49.66 -20.94
C LYS A 225 2.34 -49.39 -20.78
N PRO A 226 1.59 -48.97 -21.80
CA PRO A 226 0.15 -49.09 -21.74
C PRO A 226 -0.13 -50.56 -21.47
N ALA A 227 -0.73 -50.85 -20.32
CA ALA A 227 -1.36 -52.14 -20.13
C ALA A 227 -2.43 -52.23 -21.21
N SER A 228 -2.08 -52.87 -22.31
CA SER A 228 -2.98 -53.36 -23.34
C SER A 228 -3.84 -54.46 -22.71
N THR A 229 -4.72 -54.06 -21.80
CA THR A 229 -5.85 -54.87 -21.38
C THR A 229 -6.91 -54.60 -22.42
N GLY A 230 -7.06 -55.56 -23.34
CA GLY A 230 -8.02 -55.47 -24.43
C GLY A 230 -9.41 -55.13 -23.91
N LEU A 231 -9.93 -53.99 -24.34
CA LEU A 231 -11.33 -53.63 -24.21
C LEU A 231 -11.72 -52.89 -25.49
N ASP A 232 -12.38 -53.68 -26.34
CA ASP A 232 -13.21 -53.39 -27.48
C ASP A 232 -13.21 -51.96 -28.04
N SER A 233 -12.46 -51.83 -29.12
CA SER A 233 -12.63 -50.87 -30.20
C SER A 233 -14.03 -50.97 -30.82
N ARG A 234 -15.00 -50.17 -30.35
CA ARG A 234 -16.20 -49.77 -31.13
C ARG A 234 -17.02 -48.66 -30.46
N SER A 235 -16.46 -47.45 -30.38
CA SER A 235 -17.25 -46.20 -30.34
C SER A 235 -16.38 -45.01 -30.73
N LEU A 236 -15.91 -45.08 -31.97
CA LEU A 236 -15.37 -43.96 -32.73
C LEU A 236 -16.50 -42.96 -32.98
N SER A 237 -16.44 -41.74 -32.42
CA SER A 237 -17.01 -40.53 -33.03
C SER A 237 -16.81 -39.31 -32.13
N LYS A 238 -16.09 -38.31 -32.67
CA LYS A 238 -16.04 -36.90 -32.25
C LYS A 238 -15.44 -36.63 -30.86
N SER A 239 -14.11 -36.64 -30.78
CA SER A 239 -13.42 -35.79 -29.80
C SER A 239 -12.55 -34.81 -30.57
N GLY A 240 -12.76 -33.52 -30.33
CA GLY A 240 -11.86 -32.47 -30.79
C GLY A 240 -10.47 -32.78 -30.24
N VAL A 241 -9.48 -32.72 -31.13
CA VAL A 241 -8.08 -32.85 -30.75
C VAL A 241 -7.74 -31.59 -29.97
N ASP A 242 -7.87 -31.68 -28.64
CA ASP A 242 -7.39 -30.66 -27.72
C ASP A 242 -5.87 -30.53 -27.91
N ILE A 243 -5.43 -29.31 -28.22
CA ILE A 243 -4.05 -28.93 -28.55
C ILE A 243 -3.10 -29.04 -27.34
N GLU A 244 -3.54 -29.61 -26.21
CA GLU A 244 -2.71 -29.79 -25.00
C GLU A 244 -1.79 -31.02 -25.04
N ASP A 245 -2.00 -31.98 -25.93
CA ASP A 245 -1.21 -33.24 -25.94
C ASP A 245 0.02 -33.24 -26.88
N ILE A 246 0.30 -32.13 -27.58
CA ILE A 246 1.62 -31.92 -28.21
C ILE A 246 2.54 -31.18 -27.25
N ASP A 247 2.57 -31.65 -25.99
CA ASP A 247 3.72 -31.48 -25.12
C ASP A 247 4.83 -32.40 -25.68
N LEU A 248 5.38 -31.97 -26.83
CA LEU A 248 6.62 -32.47 -27.41
C LEU A 248 7.54 -32.79 -26.24
N ALA A 249 7.84 -34.06 -26.04
CA ALA A 249 8.68 -34.54 -24.95
C ALA A 249 10.06 -33.88 -25.09
N ILE A 250 10.17 -32.65 -24.56
CA ILE A 250 11.38 -31.85 -24.57
C ILE A 250 12.32 -32.66 -23.71
N ASN A 251 13.26 -33.34 -24.38
CA ASN A 251 14.24 -34.15 -23.73
C ASN A 251 14.93 -33.25 -22.68
N PRO A 252 14.73 -33.50 -21.37
CA PRO A 252 15.20 -32.59 -20.32
C PRO A 252 16.71 -32.43 -20.34
N GLN A 253 17.43 -33.36 -20.99
CA GLN A 253 18.86 -33.30 -21.23
C GLN A 253 19.27 -32.10 -22.10
N ASN A 254 18.40 -31.63 -23.00
CA ASN A 254 18.72 -30.54 -23.93
C ASN A 254 18.40 -29.15 -23.38
N SER A 255 17.66 -29.04 -22.26
CA SER A 255 17.30 -27.72 -21.72
C SER A 255 18.48 -27.06 -21.00
N CYS A 256 18.87 -25.86 -21.47
CA CYS A 256 19.94 -25.04 -20.88
C CYS A 256 19.58 -24.42 -19.52
N LEU A 257 18.29 -24.38 -19.17
CA LEU A 257 17.80 -23.76 -17.95
C LEU A 257 17.27 -24.81 -16.98
N THR A 258 17.26 -24.49 -15.69
CA THR A 258 16.59 -25.33 -14.70
C THR A 258 15.09 -25.44 -15.01
N GLU A 259 14.51 -26.60 -14.72
CA GLU A 259 13.08 -26.89 -14.94
C GLU A 259 12.14 -25.85 -14.32
N ARG A 260 12.50 -25.32 -13.14
CA ARG A 260 11.72 -24.26 -12.47
C ARG A 260 11.66 -22.98 -13.29
N VAL A 261 12.81 -22.48 -13.75
CA VAL A 261 12.85 -21.27 -14.58
C VAL A 261 12.20 -21.53 -15.92
N MET A 262 12.38 -22.71 -16.50
CA MET A 262 11.80 -23.06 -17.79
C MET A 262 10.26 -23.17 -17.73
N SER A 263 9.70 -23.71 -16.65
CA SER A 263 8.26 -23.68 -16.37
C SER A 263 7.74 -22.24 -16.30
N GLN A 264 8.45 -21.33 -15.61
CA GLN A 264 8.06 -19.93 -15.58
C GLN A 264 8.17 -19.23 -16.93
N VAL A 265 9.22 -19.53 -17.72
CA VAL A 265 9.36 -19.02 -19.09
C VAL A 265 8.19 -19.45 -19.95
N ARG A 266 7.75 -20.72 -19.87
CA ARG A 266 6.56 -21.19 -20.62
C ARG A 266 5.30 -20.44 -20.18
N THR A 267 5.11 -20.24 -18.89
CA THR A 267 3.99 -19.42 -18.38
C THR A 267 4.07 -17.99 -18.90
N MET A 268 5.26 -17.39 -18.99
CA MET A 268 5.44 -16.05 -19.55
C MET A 268 5.21 -16.03 -21.07
N GLN A 269 5.55 -17.09 -21.80
CA GLN A 269 5.31 -17.19 -23.24
C GLN A 269 3.81 -17.14 -23.57
N SER A 270 2.93 -17.63 -22.69
CA SER A 270 1.48 -17.56 -22.88
C SER A 270 0.87 -16.20 -22.52
N TRP A 271 1.67 -15.21 -22.09
CA TRP A 271 1.15 -13.87 -21.77
C TRP A 271 0.86 -13.06 -23.04
N ASN A 272 -0.08 -12.11 -22.95
CA ASN A 272 -0.31 -11.15 -24.01
C ASN A 272 0.81 -10.09 -24.03
N TRP A 273 1.94 -10.42 -24.65
CA TRP A 273 3.13 -9.56 -24.70
C TRP A 273 2.86 -8.19 -25.30
N LEU A 274 1.91 -8.06 -26.24
CA LEU A 274 1.59 -6.78 -26.85
C LEU A 274 1.02 -5.79 -25.82
N ASP A 275 0.03 -6.24 -25.03
CA ASP A 275 -0.58 -5.41 -23.98
C ASP A 275 0.43 -5.10 -22.86
N ILE A 276 1.27 -6.08 -22.51
CA ILE A 276 2.30 -5.90 -21.49
C ILE A 276 3.36 -4.86 -21.94
N ILE A 277 3.87 -4.98 -23.17
CA ILE A 277 4.86 -4.04 -23.71
C ILE A 277 4.25 -2.63 -23.82
N LEU A 278 2.99 -2.51 -24.27
CA LEU A 278 2.30 -1.22 -24.33
C LEU A 278 2.17 -0.58 -22.94
N ASN A 279 1.71 -1.34 -21.95
CA ASN A 279 1.61 -0.86 -20.58
C ASN A 279 2.98 -0.50 -19.99
N LEU A 280 4.03 -1.27 -20.31
CA LEU A 280 5.41 -0.99 -19.92
C LEU A 280 5.88 0.38 -20.45
N TYR A 281 5.62 0.70 -21.72
CA TYR A 281 5.93 2.01 -22.28
C TYR A 281 5.14 3.13 -21.61
N ILE A 282 3.85 2.92 -21.33
CA ILE A 282 3.02 3.91 -20.61
C ILE A 282 3.60 4.17 -19.21
N ILE A 283 3.94 3.11 -18.46
CA ILE A 283 4.57 3.22 -17.13
C ILE A 283 5.91 3.97 -17.24
N GLY A 284 6.74 3.64 -18.23
CA GLY A 284 8.02 4.31 -18.47
C GLY A 284 7.85 5.80 -18.75
N ILE A 285 6.93 6.18 -19.63
CA ILE A 285 6.60 7.59 -19.92
C ILE A 285 6.08 8.29 -18.67
N CYS A 286 5.18 7.65 -17.92
CA CYS A 286 4.67 8.20 -16.66
C CYS A 286 5.80 8.44 -15.64
N MET A 287 6.76 7.51 -15.52
CA MET A 287 7.93 7.66 -14.65
C MET A 287 8.83 8.81 -15.11
N VAL A 288 9.11 8.93 -16.41
CA VAL A 288 9.87 10.07 -16.96
C VAL A 288 9.16 11.38 -16.66
N MET A 289 7.85 11.46 -16.93
CA MET A 289 7.05 12.66 -16.63
C MET A 289 7.04 12.98 -15.13
N PHE A 290 6.94 11.99 -14.26
CA PHE A 290 6.98 12.16 -12.81
C PHE A 290 8.34 12.68 -12.32
N THR A 291 9.44 12.19 -12.88
CA THR A 291 10.79 12.66 -12.53
C THR A 291 11.12 14.05 -13.09
N LEU A 292 10.60 14.37 -14.27
CA LEU A 292 10.87 15.63 -14.95
C LEU A 292 10.01 16.79 -14.41
N SER A 293 8.77 16.49 -14.01
CA SER A 293 7.79 17.50 -13.57
C SER A 293 8.30 18.40 -12.43
N PRO A 294 8.90 17.89 -11.33
CA PRO A 294 9.44 18.74 -10.27
C PRO A 294 10.58 19.67 -10.74
N ARG A 295 11.42 19.20 -11.68
CA ARG A 295 12.52 20.01 -12.22
C ARG A 295 12.00 21.16 -13.08
N LEU A 296 11.04 20.86 -13.97
CA LEU A 296 10.39 21.87 -14.80
C LEU A 296 9.60 22.86 -13.94
N LEU A 297 8.93 22.38 -12.89
CA LEU A 297 8.22 23.24 -11.94
C LEU A 297 9.17 24.22 -11.26
N ASN A 298 10.34 23.78 -10.80
CA ASN A 298 11.33 24.67 -10.19
C ASN A 298 11.80 25.76 -11.16
N VAL A 299 12.03 25.42 -12.43
CA VAL A 299 12.38 26.40 -13.48
C VAL A 299 11.23 27.39 -13.70
N LEU A 300 9.99 26.89 -13.78
CA LEU A 300 8.79 27.71 -13.94
C LEU A 300 8.61 28.68 -12.76
N LEU A 301 8.79 28.20 -11.52
CA LEU A 301 8.67 29.01 -10.30
C LEU A 301 9.79 30.05 -10.22
N ALA A 302 11.02 29.72 -10.63
CA ALA A 302 12.11 30.69 -10.70
C ALA A 302 11.83 31.80 -11.73
N TRP A 303 11.33 31.44 -12.92
CA TRP A 303 10.90 32.42 -13.92
C TRP A 303 9.75 33.28 -13.41
N LEU A 304 8.75 32.66 -12.77
CA LEU A 304 7.61 33.37 -12.20
C LEU A 304 8.04 34.36 -11.11
N ASN A 305 9.00 34.01 -10.26
CA ASN A 305 9.56 34.92 -9.27
C ASN A 305 10.10 36.21 -9.94
N SER A 306 10.87 36.05 -11.02
CA SER A 306 11.39 37.19 -11.78
C SER A 306 10.29 38.02 -12.42
N ALA A 307 9.21 37.38 -12.90
CA ALA A 307 8.08 38.06 -13.51
C ALA A 307 7.23 38.86 -12.50
N LEU A 308 7.17 38.40 -11.24
CA LEU A 308 6.39 39.03 -10.18
C LEU A 308 7.11 40.18 -9.45
N ALA A 309 8.44 40.31 -9.61
CA ALA A 309 9.26 41.25 -8.83
C ALA A 309 8.85 42.73 -8.92
N ASN A 310 8.23 43.15 -10.04
CA ASN A 310 7.85 44.54 -10.29
C ASN A 310 6.33 44.81 -10.18
N LEU A 311 5.56 43.85 -9.68
CA LEU A 311 4.11 43.97 -9.58
C LEU A 311 3.67 44.44 -8.19
N ASN A 312 2.49 45.06 -8.14
CA ASN A 312 1.86 45.44 -6.87
C ASN A 312 1.63 44.20 -5.99
N PHE A 313 1.85 44.33 -4.68
CA PHE A 313 1.70 43.24 -3.71
C PHE A 313 0.39 42.45 -3.84
N PHE A 314 -0.73 43.14 -4.08
CA PHE A 314 -2.03 42.47 -4.27
C PHE A 314 -2.07 41.59 -5.53
N VAL A 315 -1.46 42.05 -6.62
CA VAL A 315 -1.35 41.29 -7.86
C VAL A 315 -0.45 40.07 -7.64
N VAL A 316 0.65 40.21 -6.89
CA VAL A 316 1.52 39.09 -6.51
C VAL A 316 0.75 38.02 -5.75
N ILE A 317 -0.04 38.39 -4.73
CA ILE A 317 -0.88 37.44 -3.99
C ILE A 317 -1.85 36.70 -4.92
N LEU A 318 -2.58 37.44 -5.77
CA LEU A 318 -3.56 36.85 -6.68
C LEU A 318 -2.89 35.91 -7.70
N SER A 319 -1.73 36.30 -8.22
CA SER A 319 -0.94 35.48 -9.15
C SER A 319 -0.42 34.21 -8.47
N VAL A 320 0.14 34.29 -7.26
CA VAL A 320 0.60 33.13 -6.47
C VAL A 320 -0.58 32.19 -6.20
N LEU A 321 -1.75 32.72 -5.84
CA LEU A 321 -2.96 31.92 -5.60
C LEU A 321 -3.41 31.19 -6.87
N CYS A 322 -3.53 31.91 -8.01
CA CYS A 322 -3.95 31.32 -9.28
C CYS A 322 -2.97 30.26 -9.79
N VAL A 323 -1.67 30.57 -9.83
CA VAL A 323 -0.65 29.61 -10.26
C VAL A 323 -0.59 28.43 -9.31
N GLY A 324 -0.69 28.67 -8.01
CA GLY A 324 -0.72 27.61 -7.00
C GLY A 324 -1.88 26.64 -7.20
N VAL A 325 -3.10 27.14 -7.41
CA VAL A 325 -4.26 26.30 -7.72
C VAL A 325 -4.04 25.49 -8.99
N LEU A 326 -3.52 26.10 -10.05
CA LEU A 326 -3.19 25.39 -11.30
C LEU A 326 -2.13 24.30 -11.08
N CYS A 327 -1.10 24.58 -10.30
CA CYS A 327 -0.06 23.61 -9.95
C CYS A 327 -0.64 22.43 -9.17
N PHE A 328 -1.52 22.67 -8.19
CA PHE A 328 -2.19 21.59 -7.47
C PHE A 328 -3.17 20.80 -8.35
N MET A 329 -3.73 21.38 -9.41
CA MET A 329 -4.54 20.61 -10.36
C MET A 329 -3.72 19.59 -11.18
N LEU A 330 -2.38 19.70 -11.18
CA LEU A 330 -1.49 18.74 -11.83
C LEU A 330 -1.09 17.63 -10.83
N PRO A 331 -1.54 16.38 -11.03
CA PRO A 331 -1.19 15.26 -10.14
C PRO A 331 0.31 15.03 -9.87
N PRO A 332 1.25 15.25 -10.82
CA PRO A 332 2.67 14.98 -10.57
C PRO A 332 3.39 16.11 -9.82
N VAL A 333 2.71 17.23 -9.52
CA VAL A 333 3.34 18.38 -8.87
C VAL A 333 3.36 18.19 -7.36
N PRO A 334 4.54 18.12 -6.71
CA PRO A 334 4.62 18.12 -5.26
C PRO A 334 4.14 19.46 -4.69
N GLY A 335 3.41 19.44 -3.58
CA GLY A 335 2.88 20.67 -2.95
C GLY A 335 3.97 21.54 -2.31
N VAL A 336 5.04 20.92 -1.82
CA VAL A 336 6.10 21.61 -1.05
C VAL A 336 6.75 22.77 -1.83
N PRO A 337 7.21 22.61 -3.09
CA PRO A 337 7.78 23.72 -3.85
C PRO A 337 6.83 24.92 -4.03
N VAL A 338 5.53 24.67 -4.17
CA VAL A 338 4.52 25.74 -4.32
C VAL A 338 4.40 26.56 -3.04
N TYR A 339 4.41 25.91 -1.88
CA TYR A 339 4.39 26.60 -0.58
C TYR A 339 5.69 27.34 -0.28
N VAL A 340 6.84 26.72 -0.58
CA VAL A 340 8.15 27.38 -0.44
C VAL A 340 8.22 28.62 -1.32
N PHE A 341 7.75 28.52 -2.58
CA PHE A 341 7.65 29.67 -3.47
C PHE A 341 6.77 30.77 -2.90
N ALA A 342 5.55 30.46 -2.44
CA ALA A 342 4.66 31.43 -1.82
C ALA A 342 5.28 32.08 -0.58
N GLY A 343 5.97 31.30 0.25
CA GLY A 343 6.67 31.74 1.45
C GLY A 343 7.91 32.60 1.20
N ILE A 344 8.48 32.58 -0.01
CA ILE A 344 9.58 33.45 -0.41
C ILE A 344 9.04 34.74 -1.05
N VAL A 345 8.15 34.61 -2.03
CA VAL A 345 7.71 35.73 -2.88
C VAL A 345 6.81 36.72 -2.14
N ILE A 346 5.86 36.22 -1.33
CA ILE A 346 4.90 37.08 -0.63
C ILE A 346 5.61 37.94 0.44
N PRO A 347 6.46 37.39 1.32
CA PRO A 347 7.13 38.22 2.32
C PRO A 347 8.10 39.24 1.74
N GLN A 348 8.79 38.91 0.65
CA GLN A 348 9.71 39.83 -0.03
C GLN A 348 9.00 41.03 -0.69
N THR A 349 7.74 40.87 -1.09
CA THR A 349 6.96 41.89 -1.78
C THR A 349 6.02 42.67 -0.86
N CYS A 350 5.98 42.33 0.44
CA CYS A 350 5.05 42.94 1.39
C CYS A 350 5.50 44.36 1.79
N PRO A 351 4.69 45.41 1.56
CA PRO A 351 5.06 46.78 1.93
C PRO A 351 5.03 47.03 3.45
N TYR A 352 4.41 46.13 4.22
CA TYR A 352 4.23 46.26 5.67
C TYR A 352 5.31 45.54 6.49
N GLY A 353 6.36 45.02 5.84
CA GLY A 353 7.43 44.27 6.49
C GLY A 353 7.33 42.75 6.28
N PHE A 354 8.45 42.08 6.54
CA PHE A 354 8.63 40.66 6.28
C PHE A 354 7.70 39.81 7.16
N GLU A 355 7.51 40.18 8.42
CA GLU A 355 6.73 39.43 9.41
C GLU A 355 5.25 39.37 9.02
N ILE A 356 4.68 40.51 8.64
CA ILE A 356 3.29 40.58 8.14
C ILE A 356 3.17 39.80 6.84
N GLY A 357 4.17 39.90 5.96
CA GLY A 357 4.27 39.10 4.76
C GLY A 357 4.23 37.58 5.02
N CYS A 358 4.91 37.08 6.05
CA CYS A 358 4.86 35.67 6.45
C CYS A 358 3.47 35.25 6.90
N VAL A 359 2.78 36.08 7.71
CA VAL A 359 1.39 35.80 8.13
C VAL A 359 0.45 35.74 6.93
N VAL A 360 0.60 36.67 5.97
CA VAL A 360 -0.17 36.65 4.72
C VAL A 360 0.14 35.40 3.91
N ALA A 361 1.40 35.00 3.79
CA ALA A 361 1.80 33.80 3.05
C ALA A 361 1.17 32.52 3.64
N ILE A 362 1.09 32.40 4.96
CA ILE A 362 0.40 31.28 5.65
C ILE A 362 -1.09 31.29 5.30
N GLY A 363 -1.75 32.45 5.38
CA GLY A 363 -3.16 32.60 5.02
C GLY A 363 -3.42 32.24 3.55
N VAL A 364 -2.58 32.72 2.64
CA VAL A 364 -2.65 32.38 1.22
C VAL A 364 -2.44 30.88 1.00
N GLY A 365 -1.47 30.25 1.66
CA GLY A 365 -1.23 28.81 1.56
C GLY A 365 -2.44 27.97 1.98
N PHE A 366 -3.14 28.38 3.05
CA PHE A 366 -4.37 27.73 3.52
C PHE A 366 -5.52 27.88 2.50
N VAL A 367 -5.77 29.10 2.01
CA VAL A 367 -6.81 29.37 1.00
C VAL A 367 -6.51 28.62 -0.29
N LEU A 368 -5.24 28.60 -0.70
CA LEU A 368 -4.78 27.93 -1.91
C LEU A 368 -5.06 26.42 -1.85
N LYS A 369 -4.75 25.74 -0.72
CA LYS A 369 -5.04 24.30 -0.56
C LYS A 369 -6.53 24.00 -0.58
N THR A 370 -7.32 24.77 0.19
CA THR A 370 -8.77 24.57 0.26
C THR A 370 -9.45 24.81 -1.09
N LEU A 371 -9.05 25.87 -1.80
CA LEU A 371 -9.54 26.17 -3.13
C LEU A 371 -9.14 25.09 -4.14
N ALA A 372 -7.87 24.65 -4.13
CA ALA A 372 -7.41 23.58 -5.01
C ALA A 372 -8.19 22.28 -4.79
N CYS A 373 -8.42 21.87 -3.53
CA CYS A 373 -9.23 20.69 -3.22
C CYS A 373 -10.68 20.86 -3.69
N ALA A 374 -11.29 22.01 -3.48
CA ALA A 374 -12.65 22.28 -3.94
C ALA A 374 -12.76 22.21 -5.47
N VAL A 375 -11.81 22.83 -6.18
CA VAL A 375 -11.73 22.82 -7.65
C VAL A 375 -11.49 21.40 -8.17
N GLN A 376 -10.55 20.64 -7.60
CA GLN A 376 -10.32 19.25 -7.99
C GLN A 376 -11.58 18.39 -7.80
N GLN A 377 -12.25 18.51 -6.65
CA GLN A 377 -13.45 17.71 -6.37
C GLN A 377 -14.61 18.09 -7.28
N LYS A 378 -14.78 19.38 -7.57
CA LYS A 378 -15.89 19.86 -8.40
C LYS A 378 -15.64 19.77 -9.89
N CYS A 379 -14.48 20.15 -10.37
CA CYS A 379 -14.18 20.13 -11.79
C CYS A 379 -13.80 18.73 -12.28
N ILE A 380 -13.00 17.99 -11.51
CA ILE A 380 -12.52 16.65 -11.92
C ILE A 380 -13.42 15.57 -11.31
N GLY A 381 -13.63 15.62 -9.99
CA GLY A 381 -14.37 14.59 -9.26
C GLY A 381 -15.82 14.42 -9.72
N GLU A 382 -16.58 15.51 -9.88
CA GLU A 382 -17.97 15.47 -10.34
C GLU A 382 -18.07 14.98 -11.80
N VAL A 383 -17.22 15.50 -12.68
CA VAL A 383 -17.18 15.11 -14.11
C VAL A 383 -16.81 13.63 -14.27
N MET A 384 -15.79 13.14 -13.57
CA MET A 384 -15.42 11.72 -13.58
C MET A 384 -16.48 10.84 -12.91
N GLY A 385 -17.14 11.36 -11.87
CA GLY A 385 -18.23 10.71 -11.16
C GLY A 385 -19.47 10.47 -12.04
N MET A 386 -19.69 11.27 -13.09
CA MET A 386 -20.77 11.03 -14.05
C MET A 386 -20.50 9.86 -15.00
N ASN A 387 -19.25 9.43 -15.15
CA ASN A 387 -18.89 8.37 -16.10
C ASN A 387 -19.08 6.97 -15.48
N ILE A 388 -20.05 6.21 -16.01
CA ILE A 388 -20.38 4.85 -15.55
C ILE A 388 -19.17 3.90 -15.61
N LYS A 389 -18.28 4.05 -16.62
CA LYS A 389 -17.07 3.21 -16.72
C LYS A 389 -16.14 3.45 -15.53
N ILE A 390 -15.90 4.71 -15.20
CA ILE A 390 -15.07 5.10 -14.06
C ILE A 390 -15.70 4.61 -12.76
N ARG A 391 -17.02 4.80 -12.58
CA ARG A 391 -17.74 4.31 -11.39
C ARG A 391 -17.65 2.79 -11.22
N ARG A 392 -17.69 2.04 -12.33
CA ARG A 392 -17.52 0.57 -12.33
C ARG A 392 -16.09 0.18 -11.98
N GLN A 393 -15.09 0.86 -12.54
CA GLN A 393 -13.66 0.63 -12.24
C GLN A 393 -13.31 0.92 -10.78
N VAL A 394 -13.75 2.08 -10.26
CA VAL A 394 -13.61 2.44 -8.85
C VAL A 394 -14.39 1.48 -7.95
N GLY A 395 -15.44 0.84 -8.48
CA GLY A 395 -16.27 -0.09 -7.73
C GLY A 395 -17.13 0.62 -6.69
N VAL A 396 -17.74 1.76 -7.06
CA VAL A 396 -18.57 2.59 -6.15
C VAL A 396 -19.70 1.78 -5.49
N ASN A 397 -20.13 0.68 -6.13
CA ASN A 397 -21.15 -0.22 -5.59
C ASN A 397 -20.60 -1.33 -4.68
N LYS A 398 -19.28 -1.41 -4.46
CA LYS A 398 -18.69 -2.40 -3.55
C LYS A 398 -19.06 -2.07 -2.09
N PRO A 399 -19.33 -3.07 -1.23
CA PRO A 399 -19.74 -2.86 0.16
C PRO A 399 -18.82 -1.92 0.94
N PHE A 400 -17.51 -1.99 0.68
CA PHE A 400 -16.53 -1.10 1.30
C PHE A 400 -16.79 0.38 1.01
N ILE A 401 -16.96 0.77 -0.26
CA ILE A 401 -17.22 2.17 -0.63
C ILE A 401 -18.61 2.62 -0.13
N ARG A 402 -19.60 1.72 -0.15
CA ARG A 402 -20.95 2.01 0.38
C ARG A 402 -20.98 2.17 1.89
N ALA A 403 -20.17 1.40 2.63
CA ALA A 403 -20.02 1.55 4.07
C ALA A 403 -19.41 2.93 4.39
N ILE A 404 -18.39 3.35 3.64
CA ILE A 404 -17.79 4.67 3.82
C ILE A 404 -18.77 5.79 3.43
N GLU A 405 -19.49 5.65 2.31
CA GLU A 405 -20.59 6.55 1.94
C GLU A 405 -21.62 6.65 3.07
N ALA A 406 -22.02 5.54 3.70
CA ALA A 406 -22.98 5.54 4.80
C ALA A 406 -22.44 6.26 6.05
N VAL A 407 -21.15 6.10 6.36
CA VAL A 407 -20.48 6.84 7.45
C VAL A 407 -20.48 8.34 7.17
N LEU A 408 -20.22 8.75 5.92
CA LEU A 408 -20.16 10.15 5.51
C LEU A 408 -21.54 10.80 5.32
N ARG A 409 -22.56 10.00 4.95
CA ARG A 409 -23.96 10.44 4.81
C ARG A 409 -24.60 10.79 6.15
N ARG A 410 -24.07 10.35 7.29
CA ARG A 410 -24.55 10.76 8.62
C ARG A 410 -24.23 12.24 8.88
N GLN A 411 -25.02 13.12 8.24
CA GLN A 411 -25.06 14.56 8.50
C GLN A 411 -25.75 14.80 9.84
N GLY A 412 -24.97 15.14 10.86
CA GLY A 412 -25.51 15.52 12.17
C GLY A 412 -24.46 15.67 13.25
N THR A 413 -23.43 14.83 13.23
CA THR A 413 -22.34 14.88 14.24
C THR A 413 -20.96 15.08 13.60
N GLY A 414 -20.79 14.70 12.33
CA GLY A 414 -19.49 14.62 11.68
C GLY A 414 -18.75 15.95 11.49
N MET A 415 -19.41 17.07 11.14
CA MET A 415 -18.66 18.31 10.88
C MET A 415 -18.18 18.99 12.17
N LEU A 416 -19.01 18.97 13.22
CA LEU A 416 -18.59 19.46 14.54
C LEU A 416 -17.54 18.51 15.15
N TRP A 417 -17.71 17.18 15.04
CA TRP A 417 -16.70 16.23 15.48
C TRP A 417 -15.42 16.30 14.65
N LEU A 418 -15.48 16.53 13.34
CA LEU A 418 -14.28 16.74 12.53
C LEU A 418 -13.62 18.05 12.94
N LEU A 419 -14.38 19.12 13.17
CA LEU A 419 -13.84 20.40 13.60
C LEU A 419 -13.22 20.26 15.00
N LEU A 420 -13.85 19.51 15.90
CA LEU A 420 -13.39 19.28 17.28
C LEU A 420 -12.21 18.30 17.33
N LEU A 421 -12.19 17.30 16.46
CA LEU A 421 -11.07 16.38 16.27
C LEU A 421 -9.91 17.07 15.51
N LEU A 422 -10.21 18.01 14.62
CA LEU A 422 -9.22 18.90 13.98
C LEU A 422 -8.66 19.89 14.99
N LEU A 423 -9.49 20.46 15.86
CA LEU A 423 -9.07 21.35 16.94
C LEU A 423 -8.25 20.58 17.98
N LEU A 424 -8.64 19.34 18.29
CA LEU A 424 -7.90 18.43 19.16
C LEU A 424 -6.58 17.99 18.52
N LEU A 425 -6.56 17.66 17.23
CA LEU A 425 -5.33 17.36 16.49
C LEU A 425 -4.43 18.57 16.36
N LEU A 426 -4.98 19.77 16.16
CA LEU A 426 -4.23 21.03 16.15
C LEU A 426 -3.67 21.31 17.55
N LEU A 427 -4.45 21.10 18.61
CA LEU A 427 -3.99 21.24 19.99
C LEU A 427 -2.93 20.19 20.33
N LEU A 428 -3.08 18.94 19.88
CA LEU A 428 -2.11 17.88 20.04
C LEU A 428 -0.84 18.14 19.21
N LEU A 429 -0.98 18.72 18.02
CA LEU A 429 0.15 19.14 17.18
C LEU A 429 0.87 20.33 17.81
N ILE A 430 0.15 21.32 18.35
CA ILE A 430 0.73 22.43 19.11
C ILE A 430 1.41 21.89 20.37
N LEU A 431 0.79 20.96 21.10
CA LEU A 431 1.36 20.32 22.27
C LEU A 431 2.58 19.49 21.91
N LEU A 432 2.55 18.74 20.80
CA LEU A 432 3.68 17.96 20.29
C LEU A 432 4.78 18.89 19.79
N LEU A 433 4.47 20.00 19.13
CA LEU A 433 5.42 21.02 18.71
C LEU A 433 6.03 21.71 19.93
N LEU A 434 5.24 21.97 20.97
CA LEU A 434 5.69 22.57 22.23
C LEU A 434 6.51 21.57 23.05
N LEU A 435 6.16 20.28 23.03
CA LEU A 435 6.94 19.18 23.62
C LEU A 435 8.21 18.92 22.82
N LEU A 436 8.19 19.06 21.49
CA LEU A 436 9.34 18.98 20.60
C LEU A 436 10.25 20.19 20.82
N LEU A 437 9.70 21.39 20.98
CA LEU A 437 10.44 22.60 21.37
C LEU A 437 11.01 22.48 22.79
N LEU A 438 10.31 21.83 23.71
CA LEU A 438 10.78 21.57 25.07
C LEU A 438 11.82 20.45 25.10
N PHE A 439 11.68 19.44 24.24
CA PHE A 439 12.68 18.41 23.97
C PHE A 439 13.92 19.01 23.28
N PHE A 440 13.75 19.92 22.33
CA PHE A 440 14.84 20.71 21.74
C PHE A 440 15.38 21.77 22.71
N ALA A 441 14.67 22.21 23.73
CA ALA A 441 15.25 23.04 24.78
C ALA A 441 16.10 22.19 25.75
N VAL A 442 15.61 21.00 26.12
CA VAL A 442 16.27 20.10 27.10
C VAL A 442 17.42 19.30 26.48
N VAL A 443 17.24 18.79 25.27
CA VAL A 443 18.26 18.05 24.50
C VAL A 443 19.04 19.00 23.60
N GLY A 444 18.44 20.09 23.13
CA GLY A 444 19.14 21.03 22.28
C GLY A 444 20.11 21.92 23.00
N ASP A 445 20.19 22.01 24.33
CA ASP A 445 21.40 22.60 24.94
C ASP A 445 22.63 21.68 24.73
N VAL A 446 22.43 20.37 24.67
CA VAL A 446 23.48 19.37 24.34
C VAL A 446 23.69 19.28 22.83
N PHE A 447 22.62 19.37 22.04
CA PHE A 447 22.68 19.35 20.58
C PHE A 447 23.16 20.68 20.00
N VAL A 448 22.90 21.83 20.62
CA VAL A 448 23.43 23.17 20.26
C VAL A 448 24.88 23.28 20.71
N ALA A 449 25.35 22.61 21.75
CA ALA A 449 26.79 22.51 22.01
C ALA A 449 27.51 21.69 20.92
N ILE A 450 26.92 20.59 20.45
CA ILE A 450 27.47 19.75 19.37
C ILE A 450 27.30 20.40 17.99
N VAL A 451 26.16 21.05 17.75
CA VAL A 451 25.84 21.77 16.51
C VAL A 451 26.53 23.12 16.47
N ALA A 452 26.81 23.82 17.57
CA ALA A 452 27.67 25.02 17.56
C ALA A 452 29.12 24.66 17.22
N VAL A 453 29.60 23.48 17.61
CA VAL A 453 30.89 22.94 17.16
C VAL A 453 30.88 22.59 15.66
N ILE A 454 29.72 22.25 15.09
CA ILE A 454 29.55 21.93 13.66
C ILE A 454 29.14 23.16 12.81
N VAL A 455 28.48 24.16 13.39
CA VAL A 455 27.92 25.37 12.74
C VAL A 455 28.89 26.54 12.77
N VAL A 456 30.01 26.43 13.49
CA VAL A 456 31.22 27.21 13.18
C VAL A 456 31.70 26.97 11.72
N LEU A 457 31.10 26.03 10.96
CA LEU A 457 31.27 25.84 9.51
C LEU A 457 30.15 26.41 8.61
N GLY A 458 29.23 27.25 9.12
CA GLY A 458 28.50 28.23 8.29
C GLY A 458 27.25 27.76 7.54
N MET A 459 26.08 27.90 8.17
CA MET A 459 24.79 27.95 7.47
C MET A 459 23.91 29.09 8.01
N SER A 460 23.29 29.87 7.11
CA SER A 460 22.49 31.05 7.46
C SER A 460 21.06 30.71 7.91
N THR A 461 20.51 31.60 8.74
CA THR A 461 19.16 31.56 9.35
C THR A 461 18.02 31.39 8.34
N GLY A 462 18.22 31.70 7.06
CA GLY A 462 17.23 31.48 6.00
C GLY A 462 16.89 30.00 5.73
N LYS A 463 17.77 29.06 6.08
CA LYS A 463 17.52 27.61 5.91
C LYS A 463 16.66 27.01 7.03
N VAL A 464 16.61 27.65 8.20
CA VAL A 464 15.79 27.21 9.35
C VAL A 464 14.30 27.52 9.14
N ALA A 465 13.97 28.58 8.40
CA ALA A 465 12.59 28.95 8.07
C ALA A 465 11.89 27.95 7.11
N ILE A 466 12.64 27.11 6.39
CA ILE A 466 12.12 26.10 5.44
C ILE A 466 11.57 24.86 6.17
N LEU A 467 11.98 24.61 7.43
CA LEU A 467 11.55 23.44 8.20
C LEU A 467 10.13 23.53 8.79
N CYS A 468 9.46 24.69 8.71
CA CYS A 468 8.11 24.89 9.29
C CYS A 468 6.94 24.52 8.35
N GLY A 469 7.20 23.89 7.20
CA GLY A 469 6.17 23.37 6.31
C GLY A 469 5.61 22.03 6.81
N GLY A 470 4.50 22.07 7.56
CA GLY A 470 3.87 20.89 8.17
C GLY A 470 3.36 19.81 7.19
N PRO A 471 3.04 18.61 7.71
CA PRO A 471 2.79 17.39 6.93
C PRO A 471 1.48 17.40 6.15
N ASP A 472 1.53 16.99 4.88
CA ASP A 472 0.36 16.69 4.04
C ASP A 472 -0.50 15.58 4.67
N TRP A 473 -1.81 15.82 4.85
CA TRP A 473 -2.81 14.80 5.27
C TRP A 473 -3.91 14.56 4.23
N PRO A 474 -4.38 13.31 4.04
CA PRO A 474 -5.41 12.96 3.07
C PRO A 474 -6.75 12.58 3.73
N SER A 475 -7.77 13.47 3.72
CA SER A 475 -9.12 13.07 4.22
C SER A 475 -10.35 13.69 3.52
N PHE A 476 -10.24 14.51 2.48
CA PHE A 476 -11.43 15.22 1.95
C PHE A 476 -12.10 14.62 0.70
N VAL A 477 -11.63 13.48 0.18
CA VAL A 477 -12.05 12.94 -1.13
C VAL A 477 -13.47 12.33 -1.15
N GLN A 478 -14.16 12.26 -0.02
CA GLN A 478 -15.27 11.31 0.11
C GLN A 478 -16.65 11.97 0.28
N LEU A 479 -16.68 13.28 0.55
CA LEU A 479 -17.93 14.03 0.79
C LEU A 479 -18.67 14.45 -0.49
N VAL A 480 -17.98 14.55 -1.64
CA VAL A 480 -18.56 15.15 -2.87
C VAL A 480 -19.25 14.12 -3.79
N VAL A 481 -18.88 12.85 -3.74
CA VAL A 481 -19.51 11.80 -4.57
C VAL A 481 -20.96 11.53 -4.14
N VAL A 482 -21.28 11.78 -2.87
CA VAL A 482 -22.59 11.47 -2.28
C VAL A 482 -23.68 12.46 -2.69
N ARG A 483 -23.33 13.74 -2.89
CA ARG A 483 -24.32 14.80 -3.16
C ARG A 483 -24.83 14.82 -4.62
N ILE A 484 -24.09 14.19 -5.53
CA ILE A 484 -24.43 14.13 -6.97
C ILE A 484 -25.46 13.02 -7.25
N GLN A 485 -25.55 12.00 -6.39
CA GLN A 485 -26.49 10.90 -6.59
C GLN A 485 -27.93 11.30 -6.25
N ASP A 486 -28.12 12.15 -5.24
CA ASP A 486 -29.46 12.58 -4.81
C ASP A 486 -30.08 13.58 -5.82
N ASN A 487 -29.26 14.30 -6.60
CA ASN A 487 -29.74 15.21 -7.65
C ASN A 487 -30.07 14.51 -8.98
N ASN A 488 -29.53 13.32 -9.24
CA ASN A 488 -29.77 12.59 -10.49
C ASN A 488 -31.02 11.70 -10.46
N ASN A 489 -31.48 11.28 -9.27
CA ASN A 489 -32.75 10.54 -9.14
C ASN A 489 -33.99 11.42 -9.44
N ASN A 490 -33.86 12.75 -9.41
CA ASN A 490 -34.93 13.69 -9.79
C ASN A 490 -34.86 14.15 -11.25
N LYS A 491 -33.81 13.81 -12.00
CA LYS A 491 -33.60 14.28 -13.39
C LYS A 491 -33.69 13.19 -14.46
N SER A 492 -33.87 11.93 -14.09
CA SER A 492 -33.94 10.80 -15.03
C SER A 492 -35.28 10.68 -15.77
N ASN A 493 -35.91 11.79 -16.17
CA ASN A 493 -37.12 11.76 -16.99
C ASN A 493 -37.15 12.73 -18.19
N ILE A 494 -36.03 13.38 -18.54
CA ILE A 494 -36.00 14.26 -19.72
C ILE A 494 -34.72 14.04 -20.56
N ASN A 495 -34.95 13.56 -21.78
CA ASN A 495 -34.12 13.64 -22.99
C ASN A 495 -32.73 13.02 -22.99
N ASN A 496 -32.65 11.83 -23.60
CA ASN A 496 -31.42 11.25 -24.13
C ASN A 496 -31.56 11.07 -25.65
N ASN A 497 -30.82 11.87 -26.43
CA ASN A 497 -30.09 11.44 -27.63
C ASN A 497 -29.54 12.68 -28.34
N ASN A 498 -28.21 12.92 -28.22
CA ASN A 498 -27.33 13.47 -29.28
C ASN A 498 -25.94 13.98 -28.80
N ASN A 499 -25.61 13.99 -27.50
CA ASN A 499 -24.38 14.67 -27.04
C ASN A 499 -23.06 13.85 -27.01
N ASN A 500 -23.05 12.60 -27.50
CA ASN A 500 -21.90 11.71 -27.30
C ASN A 500 -20.68 11.99 -28.22
N HIS A 501 -20.84 12.78 -29.28
CA HIS A 501 -19.74 13.06 -30.22
C HIS A 501 -18.91 14.31 -29.85
N ASN A 502 -19.50 15.30 -29.18
CA ASN A 502 -18.81 16.55 -28.83
C ASN A 502 -17.87 16.40 -27.62
N ASN A 503 -18.15 15.47 -26.71
CA ASN A 503 -17.34 15.28 -25.49
C ASN A 503 -15.97 14.64 -25.76
N LYS A 504 -15.84 13.82 -26.82
CA LYS A 504 -14.53 13.28 -27.24
C LYS A 504 -13.65 14.36 -27.85
N LYS A 505 -14.24 15.30 -28.60
CA LYS A 505 -13.52 16.44 -29.20
C LYS A 505 -13.06 17.43 -28.12
N GLN A 506 -13.87 17.67 -27.10
CA GLN A 506 -13.53 18.55 -25.96
C GLN A 506 -12.35 18.01 -25.13
N LEU A 507 -12.31 16.70 -24.82
CA LEU A 507 -11.20 16.10 -24.08
C LEU A 507 -9.89 16.08 -24.90
N LEU A 508 -9.98 15.79 -26.21
CA LEU A 508 -8.82 15.83 -27.10
C LEU A 508 -8.31 17.26 -27.29
N LEU A 509 -9.20 18.25 -27.36
CA LEU A 509 -8.86 19.67 -27.45
C LEU A 509 -8.19 20.17 -26.17
N LEU A 510 -8.67 19.75 -24.99
CA LEU A 510 -8.05 20.12 -23.72
C LEU A 510 -6.65 19.50 -23.57
N LEU A 511 -6.49 18.23 -23.95
CA LEU A 511 -5.19 17.55 -23.97
C LEU A 511 -4.24 18.20 -24.99
N PHE A 512 -4.77 18.59 -26.16
CA PHE A 512 -4.02 19.29 -27.19
C PHE A 512 -3.61 20.69 -26.74
N ILE A 513 -4.47 21.47 -26.07
CA ILE A 513 -4.13 22.79 -25.50
C ILE A 513 -3.03 22.64 -24.44
N LEU A 514 -3.09 21.62 -23.59
CA LEU A 514 -2.07 21.36 -22.56
C LEU A 514 -0.74 20.94 -23.19
N LEU A 515 -0.77 20.08 -24.21
CA LEU A 515 0.40 19.67 -24.97
C LEU A 515 0.98 20.85 -25.77
N LEU A 516 0.12 21.69 -26.36
CA LEU A 516 0.48 22.88 -27.11
C LEU A 516 1.05 23.94 -26.17
N PHE A 517 0.55 24.09 -24.94
CA PHE A 517 1.13 25.00 -23.95
C PHE A 517 2.51 24.54 -23.50
N LEU A 518 2.72 23.23 -23.32
CA LEU A 518 4.04 22.64 -23.02
C LEU A 518 5.00 22.76 -24.22
N LEU A 519 4.53 22.51 -25.44
CA LEU A 519 5.31 22.67 -26.68
C LEU A 519 5.60 24.14 -26.99
N LEU A 520 4.64 25.05 -26.81
CA LEU A 520 4.83 26.49 -26.95
C LEU A 520 5.79 27.01 -25.87
N SER A 521 5.76 26.47 -24.65
CA SER A 521 6.77 26.81 -23.64
C SER A 521 8.18 26.34 -24.04
N PHE A 522 8.28 25.26 -24.82
CA PHE A 522 9.54 24.72 -25.34
C PHE A 522 10.02 25.43 -26.63
N ILE A 523 9.08 25.84 -27.49
CA ILE A 523 9.33 26.50 -28.79
C ILE A 523 9.47 28.02 -28.64
N LEU A 524 8.74 28.64 -27.70
CA LEU A 524 8.84 30.06 -27.35
C LEU A 524 9.96 30.34 -26.33
N SER A 525 10.98 29.49 -26.29
CA SER A 525 12.30 29.89 -25.79
C SER A 525 13.23 30.28 -26.96
N PRO A 526 12.96 31.37 -27.71
CA PRO A 526 13.97 31.92 -28.59
C PRO A 526 14.89 32.81 -27.75
N LYS A 527 16.21 32.63 -27.95
CA LYS A 527 17.34 33.40 -27.40
C LYS A 527 17.94 32.87 -26.10
N CYS A 528 18.86 31.92 -26.25
CA CYS A 528 20.16 31.89 -25.56
C CYS A 528 21.12 30.90 -26.29
N ILE A 529 21.28 31.07 -27.60
CA ILE A 529 22.41 30.49 -28.34
C ILE A 529 22.89 31.58 -29.28
N GLU A 530 23.76 32.46 -28.80
CA GLU A 530 24.74 33.21 -29.58
C GLU A 530 25.60 34.03 -28.61
N GLY A 531 26.75 33.47 -28.26
CA GLY A 531 27.75 34.09 -27.41
C GLY A 531 28.78 33.06 -26.95
N PRO A 532 30.06 33.16 -27.35
CA PRO A 532 31.08 32.21 -26.93
C PRO A 532 31.59 32.65 -25.57
N LEU A 533 31.54 31.81 -24.54
CA LEU A 533 32.51 31.88 -23.44
C LEU A 533 32.60 30.51 -22.71
N PRO A 534 33.80 30.16 -22.23
CA PRO A 534 34.18 28.86 -21.68
C PRO A 534 33.90 28.79 -20.16
N CYS A 535 34.21 27.64 -19.57
CA CYS A 535 34.15 27.30 -18.14
C CYS A 535 32.89 26.55 -17.71
N TRP A 536 32.86 25.26 -18.05
CA TRP A 536 32.17 24.22 -17.29
C TRP A 536 33.21 23.24 -16.74
N ARG A 537 34.04 23.74 -15.83
CA ARG A 537 34.88 22.91 -14.97
C ARG A 537 34.63 23.45 -13.56
N GLU A 538 34.09 22.59 -12.70
CA GLU A 538 33.57 22.87 -11.34
C GLU A 538 32.10 23.28 -11.27
N PHE A 539 31.22 22.28 -11.48
CA PHE A 539 30.05 22.06 -10.63
C PHE A 539 29.73 20.57 -10.58
#